data_AF-A0A0H2RW55-F1
#
_entry.id   AF-A0A0H2RW55-F1
#
_cell.length_a   1.000
_cell.length_b   1.000
_cell.length_c   1.000
_cell.angle_alpha   90.00
_cell.angle_beta   90.00
_cell.angle_gamma   90.00
#
_symmetry.space_group_name_H-M   'P 1'
#
loop_
_entity.id
_entity.type
_entity.pdbx_description
1 polymer ?
#
loop_
_entity_poly.entity_id
_entity_poly.type
_entity_poly.pdbx_seq_one_letter_code
_entity_poly.pdbx_strand_id
1 'polypeptide(L)'
;MSGSLPINQFDPTAPTPQNTPLTQAPIALGLSRPTVPDISEEHEEGMDDEAAVVADAMTSGVMQGALAGLVQNRLNDLIGKSSGYIESLPVEVKRSVAGLQGIQVKQTELQNQFKREVWELEKKYLGLTKPLYERRHAIISGSEKATAEEIAAGEEQAKKDDEEHQPLPTGTEVAPITDFWLTALQNHIGISELITDRDTAALKNLTDVRLEYLTSGDQPGFKLLFVFSPNEFFENEVLEKTYLYHAEIDYSGDFTYERAIGTDIKWKDDKDLTKEIEIKKQRNKNTNRTRLVKKATPTESFFNFFNPPQPPPEDMEDEDELADLEARLELDYQIGEDIKERIIPHAVDYFTGKALEYDAEDMDDDDEDDDEDDDDAFEDDDDVCTVSFLR
;
A
#
# COMPACT_ATOMS: atom_id res chain seq x y z
N MET A 1 -34.81 -22.75 -40.63
CA MET A 1 -35.02 -21.50 -41.38
C MET A 1 -33.82 -20.62 -41.13
N SER A 2 -32.79 -20.83 -41.95
CA SER A 2 -31.46 -20.24 -41.83
C SER A 2 -31.48 -18.90 -42.55
N GLY A 3 -31.18 -17.81 -41.83
CA GLY A 3 -31.03 -16.47 -42.39
C GLY A 3 -29.56 -16.07 -42.40
N SER A 4 -28.87 -16.35 -43.49
CA SER A 4 -27.49 -15.95 -43.77
C SER A 4 -27.39 -14.47 -44.09
N LEU A 5 -26.55 -13.73 -43.37
CA LEU A 5 -26.05 -12.41 -43.77
C LEU A 5 -24.60 -12.53 -44.23
N PRO A 6 -24.19 -11.87 -45.34
CA PRO A 6 -22.88 -12.05 -45.94
C PRO A 6 -21.79 -11.28 -45.20
N ILE A 7 -20.68 -11.98 -44.93
CA ILE A 7 -19.39 -11.40 -44.54
C ILE A 7 -18.78 -10.77 -45.80
N ASN A 8 -18.56 -9.45 -45.78
CA ASN A 8 -17.80 -8.78 -46.82
C ASN A 8 -16.55 -8.12 -46.23
N GLN A 9 -15.42 -8.70 -46.64
CA GLN A 9 -14.11 -8.11 -46.95
C GLN A 9 -13.58 -6.94 -46.10
N PHE A 10 -12.45 -7.25 -45.45
CA PHE A 10 -11.40 -6.40 -44.91
C PHE A 10 -11.11 -5.16 -45.79
N ASP A 11 -11.23 -3.96 -45.22
CA ASP A 11 -10.70 -2.70 -45.76
C ASP A 11 -9.73 -2.11 -44.73
N PRO A 12 -8.40 -2.16 -44.95
CA PRO A 12 -7.42 -1.69 -44.00
C PRO A 12 -7.03 -0.25 -44.31
N THR A 13 -7.91 0.72 -44.06
CA THR A 13 -7.52 2.14 -43.89
C THR A 13 -8.67 2.97 -43.33
N ALA A 14 -8.77 3.09 -42.00
CA ALA A 14 -9.55 4.14 -41.35
C ALA A 14 -8.61 5.34 -41.05
N PRO A 15 -8.89 6.55 -41.57
CA PRO A 15 -8.01 7.71 -41.39
C PRO A 15 -8.14 8.30 -39.99
N THR A 16 -7.00 8.49 -39.32
CA THR A 16 -6.88 9.22 -38.05
C THR A 16 -7.19 10.71 -38.26
N PRO A 17 -7.91 11.39 -37.34
CA PRO A 17 -8.10 12.83 -37.42
C PRO A 17 -6.79 13.55 -37.08
N GLN A 18 -6.15 14.06 -38.11
CA GLN A 18 -4.89 14.79 -38.09
C GLN A 18 -5.15 16.25 -37.67
N ASN A 19 -4.80 16.61 -36.44
CA ASN A 19 -4.95 17.98 -35.92
C ASN A 19 -3.61 18.72 -35.89
N THR A 20 -2.94 18.79 -37.05
CA THR A 20 -1.72 19.57 -37.25
C THR A 20 -1.99 20.68 -38.27
N PRO A 21 -1.86 21.97 -37.92
CA PRO A 21 -2.09 23.05 -38.88
C PRO A 21 -1.02 23.05 -39.99
N LEU A 22 -1.49 23.14 -41.23
CA LEU A 22 -0.75 23.01 -42.50
C LEU A 22 0.01 24.28 -42.92
N THR A 23 0.49 25.07 -41.95
CA THR A 23 1.21 26.32 -42.21
C THR A 23 2.37 26.48 -41.23
N GLN A 24 3.61 26.49 -41.73
CA GLN A 24 4.77 26.95 -40.97
C GLN A 24 4.56 28.44 -40.60
N ALA A 25 4.51 28.74 -39.31
CA ALA A 25 4.60 30.12 -38.83
C ALA A 25 5.98 30.70 -39.17
N PRO A 26 6.10 31.98 -39.55
CA PRO A 26 7.39 32.56 -39.86
C PRO A 26 8.18 32.76 -38.57
N ILE A 27 9.13 31.86 -38.29
CA ILE A 27 10.14 32.04 -37.24
C ILE A 27 11.24 32.91 -37.82
N ALA A 28 11.11 34.23 -37.66
CA ALA A 28 12.21 35.20 -37.50
C ALA A 28 11.67 36.62 -37.64
N LEU A 29 11.46 37.32 -36.51
CA LEU A 29 11.73 38.75 -36.30
C LEU A 29 11.11 39.20 -34.96
N GLY A 30 11.96 39.37 -33.94
CA GLY A 30 11.68 40.36 -32.88
C GLY A 30 11.26 39.87 -31.49
N LEU A 31 11.77 38.75 -30.98
CA LEU A 31 11.69 38.48 -29.53
C LEU A 31 12.77 39.31 -28.80
N SER A 32 12.39 40.49 -28.33
CA SER A 32 13.13 41.19 -27.28
C SER A 32 13.16 40.32 -26.03
N ARG A 33 14.36 40.05 -25.50
CA ARG A 33 14.55 39.41 -24.20
C ARG A 33 13.74 40.15 -23.13
N PRO A 34 13.00 39.48 -22.24
CA PRO A 34 12.47 40.13 -21.05
C PRO A 34 13.64 40.60 -20.19
N THR A 35 13.82 41.91 -20.05
CA THR A 35 14.68 42.50 -19.01
C THR A 35 13.87 42.52 -17.71
N VAL A 36 14.17 41.57 -16.82
CA VAL A 36 13.82 41.68 -15.40
C VAL A 36 14.75 42.75 -14.80
N PRO A 37 14.26 43.76 -14.05
CA PRO A 37 15.14 44.63 -13.27
C PRO A 37 15.84 43.81 -12.19
N ASP A 38 17.13 44.07 -11.94
CA ASP A 38 17.82 43.55 -10.76
C ASP A 38 17.03 43.94 -9.50
N ILE A 39 16.81 42.96 -8.64
CA ILE A 39 16.36 43.14 -7.27
C ILE A 39 17.31 44.12 -6.57
N SER A 40 16.79 45.28 -6.17
CA SER A 40 17.52 46.20 -5.31
C SER A 40 17.62 45.59 -3.91
N GLU A 41 18.82 45.13 -3.54
CA GLU A 41 19.18 44.89 -2.15
C GLU A 41 19.17 46.25 -1.42
N GLU A 42 18.05 46.59 -0.80
CA GLU A 42 18.05 47.60 0.26
C GLU A 42 18.69 46.97 1.50
N HIS A 43 19.80 47.59 1.87
CA HIS A 43 20.69 47.24 2.97
C HIS A 43 19.94 47.29 4.31
N GLU A 44 19.54 46.13 4.85
CA GLU A 44 19.25 46.00 6.27
C GLU A 44 20.57 45.73 7.01
N GLU A 45 21.04 46.74 7.75
CA GLU A 45 22.22 46.65 8.61
C GLU A 45 21.93 45.63 9.74
N GLY A 46 22.58 44.46 9.70
CA GLY A 46 22.54 43.51 10.81
C GLY A 46 22.99 42.06 10.58
N MET A 47 23.42 41.64 9.37
CA MET A 47 23.64 40.22 9.04
C MET A 47 25.10 39.84 8.74
N ASP A 48 26.07 40.62 9.22
CA ASP A 48 27.46 40.48 8.77
C ASP A 48 28.24 39.35 9.49
N ASP A 49 27.74 38.84 10.63
CA ASP A 49 28.46 37.84 11.42
C ASP A 49 28.06 36.37 11.13
N GLU A 50 26.89 36.10 10.55
CA GLU A 50 26.48 34.71 10.25
C GLU A 50 26.97 34.22 8.88
N ALA A 51 27.11 35.09 7.89
CA ALA A 51 27.58 34.74 6.55
C ALA A 51 29.02 34.16 6.54
N ALA A 52 29.86 34.60 7.49
CA ALA A 52 31.23 34.09 7.64
C ALA A 52 31.27 32.65 8.16
N VAL A 53 30.27 32.23 8.95
CA VAL A 53 30.18 30.88 9.53
C VAL A 53 29.69 29.88 8.48
N VAL A 54 28.84 30.32 7.55
CA VAL A 54 28.33 29.49 6.43
C VAL A 54 29.40 29.24 5.38
N ALA A 55 30.28 30.23 5.13
CA ALA A 55 31.38 30.08 4.18
C ALA A 55 32.45 29.09 4.67
N ASP A 56 32.72 29.03 5.98
CA ASP A 56 33.65 28.06 6.58
C ASP A 56 33.07 26.63 6.54
N ALA A 57 31.75 26.50 6.73
CA ALA A 57 31.04 25.22 6.66
C ALA A 57 30.96 24.62 5.24
N MET A 58 31.05 25.42 4.17
CA MET A 58 31.04 24.94 2.78
C MET A 58 32.27 24.11 2.38
N THR A 59 33.34 24.13 3.18
CA THR A 59 34.57 23.35 2.91
C THR A 59 34.62 21.99 3.61
N SER A 60 33.60 21.65 4.40
CA SER A 60 33.47 20.37 5.09
C SER A 60 32.17 19.72 4.62
N GLY A 61 32.21 18.56 3.98
CA GLY A 61 31.07 17.83 3.37
C GLY A 61 29.96 17.38 4.33
N VAL A 62 29.68 18.12 5.39
CA VAL A 62 28.60 17.95 6.37
C VAL A 62 27.27 18.56 5.86
N MET A 63 27.27 19.13 4.64
CA MET A 63 26.19 19.99 4.15
C MET A 63 24.97 19.23 3.60
N GLN A 64 25.08 17.97 3.14
CA GLN A 64 23.92 17.25 2.59
C GLN A 64 22.82 17.05 3.65
N GLY A 65 23.17 16.58 4.86
CA GLY A 65 22.21 16.32 5.94
C GLY A 65 21.69 17.59 6.63
N ALA A 66 22.55 18.59 6.81
CA ALA A 66 22.15 19.87 7.43
C ALA A 66 21.26 20.71 6.51
N LEU A 67 21.46 20.65 5.19
CA LEU A 67 20.65 21.36 4.20
C LEU A 67 19.31 20.65 3.97
N ALA A 68 19.26 19.32 4.01
CA ALA A 68 18.01 18.55 4.05
C ALA A 68 17.16 18.89 5.28
N GLY A 69 17.79 18.94 6.47
CA GLY A 69 17.12 19.35 7.71
C GLY A 69 16.65 20.82 7.71
N LEU A 70 17.41 21.73 7.09
CA LEU A 70 17.00 23.15 6.97
C LEU A 70 15.87 23.34 5.96
N VAL A 71 15.85 22.54 4.88
CA VAL A 71 14.77 22.51 3.88
C VAL A 71 13.51 21.90 4.47
N GLN A 72 13.60 20.79 5.21
CA GLN A 72 12.48 20.21 5.95
C GLN A 72 11.94 21.18 7.01
N ASN A 73 12.80 21.83 7.79
CA ASN A 73 12.37 22.81 8.79
C ASN A 73 11.71 24.04 8.16
N ARG A 74 12.19 24.53 7.00
CA ARG A 74 11.54 25.62 6.26
C ARG A 74 10.24 25.20 5.60
N LEU A 75 10.17 23.99 5.04
CA LEU A 75 8.94 23.43 4.48
C LEU A 75 7.89 23.27 5.58
N ASN A 76 8.25 22.73 6.75
CA ASN A 76 7.37 22.62 7.90
C ASN A 76 6.84 23.98 8.40
N ASP A 77 7.65 25.05 8.32
CA ASP A 77 7.22 26.40 8.69
C ASP A 77 6.37 27.11 7.61
N LEU A 78 6.38 26.60 6.37
CA LEU A 78 5.60 27.05 5.21
C LEU A 78 4.29 26.26 5.01
N ILE A 79 4.12 25.10 5.66
CA ILE A 79 2.87 24.33 5.63
C ILE A 79 1.77 25.16 6.33
N GLY A 80 0.76 25.57 5.55
CA GLY A 80 -0.40 26.32 6.06
C GLY A 80 -0.19 27.83 6.26
N LYS A 81 1.02 28.37 6.06
CA LYS A 81 1.27 29.82 6.02
C LYS A 81 1.43 30.27 4.58
N SER A 82 0.68 31.29 4.16
CA SER A 82 0.90 31.96 2.89
C SER A 82 2.35 32.47 2.87
N SER A 83 3.08 32.16 1.81
CA SER A 83 4.50 32.48 1.65
C SER A 83 4.80 33.99 1.55
N GLY A 84 3.88 34.88 1.94
CA GLY A 84 3.93 36.33 1.72
C GLY A 84 3.72 36.73 0.26
N TYR A 85 4.10 35.85 -0.67
CA TYR A 85 4.01 36.03 -2.11
C TYR A 85 2.55 36.20 -2.55
N ILE A 86 1.66 35.33 -2.10
CA ILE A 86 0.23 35.41 -2.46
C ILE A 86 -0.38 36.71 -1.94
N GLU A 87 0.01 37.21 -0.76
CA GLU A 87 -0.47 38.51 -0.26
C GLU A 87 0.16 39.71 -0.96
N SER A 88 1.35 39.59 -1.53
CA SER A 88 1.98 40.67 -2.28
C SER A 88 1.46 40.81 -3.72
N LEU A 89 0.73 39.82 -4.23
CA LEU A 89 0.13 39.86 -5.56
C LEU A 89 -0.88 41.02 -5.73
N PRO A 90 -0.92 41.66 -6.92
CA PRO A 90 -1.95 42.64 -7.27
C PRO A 90 -3.37 42.06 -7.15
N VAL A 91 -4.36 42.92 -6.90
CA VAL A 91 -5.76 42.50 -6.68
C VAL A 91 -6.32 41.78 -7.91
N GLU A 92 -5.96 42.21 -9.11
CA GLU A 92 -6.34 41.59 -10.38
C GLU A 92 -5.85 40.14 -10.46
N VAL A 93 -4.61 39.89 -10.01
CA VAL A 93 -4.02 38.54 -9.98
C VAL A 93 -4.68 37.69 -8.91
N LYS A 94 -4.90 38.23 -7.71
CA LYS A 94 -5.64 37.52 -6.64
C LYS A 94 -7.05 37.13 -7.06
N ARG A 95 -7.75 37.99 -7.82
CA ARG A 95 -9.07 37.68 -8.40
C ARG A 95 -8.99 36.53 -9.41
N SER A 96 -7.92 36.47 -10.21
CA SER A 96 -7.67 35.33 -11.09
C SER A 96 -7.39 34.05 -10.31
N VAL A 97 -6.58 34.10 -9.25
CA VAL A 97 -6.32 32.96 -8.35
C VAL A 97 -7.62 32.46 -7.70
N ALA A 98 -8.46 33.37 -7.19
CA ALA A 98 -9.78 33.02 -6.67
C ALA A 98 -10.68 32.38 -7.75
N GLY A 99 -10.58 32.86 -9.00
CA GLY A 99 -11.24 32.22 -10.14
C GLY A 99 -10.75 30.80 -10.40
N LEU A 100 -9.43 30.56 -10.33
CA LEU A 100 -8.83 29.23 -10.45
C LEU A 100 -9.25 28.31 -9.30
N GLN A 101 -9.31 28.80 -8.06
CA GLN A 101 -9.84 28.05 -6.92
C GLN A 101 -11.30 27.62 -7.14
N GLY A 102 -12.13 28.49 -7.73
CA GLY A 102 -13.49 28.13 -8.11
C GLY A 102 -13.58 27.06 -9.21
N ILE A 103 -12.57 26.95 -10.08
CA ILE A 103 -12.45 25.85 -11.06
C ILE A 103 -12.00 24.57 -10.34
N GLN A 104 -11.04 24.67 -9.40
CA GLN A 104 -10.57 23.55 -8.59
C GLN A 104 -11.72 22.88 -7.84
N VAL A 105 -12.63 23.65 -7.25
CA VAL A 105 -13.83 23.10 -6.58
C VAL A 105 -14.64 22.21 -7.52
N LYS A 106 -14.86 22.63 -8.78
CA LYS A 106 -15.59 21.81 -9.77
C LYS A 106 -14.82 20.56 -10.18
N GLN A 107 -13.49 20.64 -10.22
CA GLN A 107 -12.65 19.48 -10.48
C GLN A 107 -12.76 18.46 -9.35
N THR A 108 -12.71 18.91 -8.09
CA THR A 108 -12.90 18.07 -6.91
C THR A 108 -14.31 17.44 -6.88
N GLU A 109 -15.37 18.21 -7.20
CA GLU A 109 -16.73 17.65 -7.34
C GLU A 109 -16.80 16.50 -8.36
N LEU A 110 -16.13 16.66 -9.51
CA LEU A 110 -16.09 15.64 -10.56
C LEU A 110 -15.26 14.40 -10.13
N GLN A 111 -14.12 14.61 -9.48
CA GLN A 111 -13.32 13.51 -8.91
C GLN A 111 -14.11 12.73 -7.86
N ASN A 112 -14.85 13.43 -6.99
CA ASN A 112 -15.70 12.80 -5.99
C ASN A 112 -16.80 11.95 -6.62
N GLN A 113 -17.39 12.43 -7.73
CA GLN A 113 -18.36 11.63 -8.49
C GLN A 113 -17.69 10.39 -9.09
N PHE A 114 -16.53 10.53 -9.74
CA PHE A 114 -15.79 9.40 -10.30
C PHE A 114 -15.52 8.31 -9.27
N LYS A 115 -15.02 8.68 -8.09
CA LYS A 115 -14.70 7.72 -7.01
C LYS A 115 -15.93 7.02 -6.46
N ARG A 116 -17.06 7.71 -6.35
CA ARG A 116 -18.34 7.07 -6.00
C ARG A 116 -18.78 6.07 -7.05
N GLU A 117 -18.65 6.40 -8.34
CA GLU A 117 -18.96 5.48 -9.44
C GLU A 117 -18.03 4.25 -9.45
N VAL A 118 -16.73 4.43 -9.17
CA VAL A 118 -15.76 3.34 -8.99
C VAL A 118 -16.18 2.44 -7.83
N TRP A 119 -16.54 3.00 -6.68
CA TRP A 119 -16.97 2.21 -5.53
C TRP A 119 -18.26 1.43 -5.78
N GLU A 120 -19.23 2.01 -6.50
CA GLU A 120 -20.43 1.30 -6.94
C GLU A 120 -20.09 0.17 -7.94
N LEU A 121 -19.09 0.39 -8.79
CA LEU A 121 -18.60 -0.61 -9.74
C LEU A 121 -17.92 -1.78 -9.00
N GLU A 122 -17.05 -1.50 -8.04
CA GLU A 122 -16.42 -2.51 -7.17
C GLU A 122 -17.47 -3.36 -6.45
N LYS A 123 -18.49 -2.72 -5.87
CA LYS A 123 -19.63 -3.41 -5.24
C LYS A 123 -20.34 -4.34 -6.21
N LYS A 124 -20.61 -3.87 -7.42
CA LYS A 124 -21.25 -4.67 -8.47
C LYS A 124 -20.41 -5.89 -8.83
N TYR A 125 -19.11 -5.71 -9.06
CA TYR A 125 -18.23 -6.82 -9.45
C TYR A 125 -17.95 -7.78 -8.30
N LEU A 126 -17.83 -7.31 -7.06
CA LEU A 126 -17.83 -8.18 -5.88
C LEU A 126 -19.07 -9.09 -5.87
N GLY A 127 -20.26 -8.53 -6.16
CA GLY A 127 -21.49 -9.30 -6.28
C GLY A 127 -21.45 -10.38 -7.37
N LEU A 128 -20.76 -10.12 -8.49
CA LEU A 128 -20.57 -11.09 -9.58
C LEU A 128 -19.52 -12.16 -9.25
N THR A 129 -18.51 -11.81 -8.45
CA THR A 129 -17.44 -12.73 -8.03
C THR A 129 -17.85 -13.62 -6.87
N LYS A 130 -18.80 -13.20 -6.02
CA LYS A 130 -19.29 -14.00 -4.87
C LYS A 130 -19.62 -15.46 -5.19
N PRO A 131 -20.37 -15.81 -6.26
CA PRO A 131 -20.61 -17.20 -6.63
C PRO A 131 -19.34 -18.00 -6.93
N LEU A 132 -18.29 -17.37 -7.46
CA LEU A 132 -16.99 -18.01 -7.70
C LEU A 132 -16.26 -18.28 -6.38
N TYR A 133 -16.31 -17.35 -5.43
CA TYR A 133 -15.75 -17.56 -4.09
C TYR A 133 -16.51 -18.64 -3.31
N GLU A 134 -17.84 -18.68 -3.41
CA GLU A 134 -18.66 -19.75 -2.84
C GLU A 134 -18.30 -21.11 -3.46
N ARG A 135 -18.13 -21.15 -4.79
CA ARG A 135 -17.68 -22.37 -5.48
C ARG A 135 -16.28 -22.81 -5.04
N ARG A 136 -15.34 -21.87 -4.89
CA ARG A 136 -13.99 -22.12 -4.34
C ARG A 136 -14.07 -22.71 -2.93
N HIS A 137 -14.86 -22.10 -2.04
CA HIS A 137 -15.04 -22.58 -0.68
C HIS A 137 -15.67 -23.99 -0.65
N ALA A 138 -16.63 -24.28 -1.53
CA ALA A 138 -17.25 -25.60 -1.62
C ALA A 138 -16.22 -26.70 -1.98
N ILE A 139 -15.28 -26.40 -2.87
CA ILE A 139 -14.18 -27.30 -3.25
C ILE A 139 -13.17 -27.45 -2.11
N ILE A 140 -12.72 -26.35 -1.50
CA ILE A 140 -11.75 -26.36 -0.40
C ILE A 140 -12.27 -27.19 0.77
N SER A 141 -13.51 -26.94 1.19
CA SER A 141 -14.18 -27.68 2.28
C SER A 141 -14.50 -29.14 1.93
N GLY A 142 -14.48 -29.50 0.64
CA GLY A 142 -14.87 -30.80 0.13
C GLY A 142 -16.38 -31.07 0.21
N SER A 143 -17.21 -30.04 0.42
CA SER A 143 -18.66 -30.16 0.36
C SER A 143 -19.15 -30.47 -1.07
N GLU A 144 -18.43 -29.97 -2.07
CA GLU A 144 -18.62 -30.31 -3.48
C GLU A 144 -17.29 -30.69 -4.12
N LYS A 145 -17.30 -31.66 -5.05
CA LYS A 145 -16.10 -32.04 -5.81
C LYS A 145 -15.91 -31.10 -7.00
N ALA A 146 -14.66 -30.83 -7.35
CA ALA A 146 -14.33 -30.16 -8.61
C ALA A 146 -14.84 -30.98 -9.80
N THR A 147 -15.41 -30.29 -10.78
CA THR A 147 -15.92 -30.89 -12.01
C THR A 147 -14.79 -31.20 -12.98
N ALA A 148 -15.05 -32.09 -13.95
CA ALA A 148 -14.09 -32.39 -15.00
C ALA A 148 -13.72 -31.15 -15.84
N GLU A 149 -14.65 -30.21 -16.02
CA GLU A 149 -14.42 -28.96 -16.75
C GLU A 149 -13.49 -28.02 -15.98
N GLU A 150 -13.71 -27.84 -14.67
CA GLU A 150 -12.83 -27.03 -13.80
C GLU A 150 -11.42 -27.61 -13.73
N ILE A 151 -11.28 -28.94 -13.61
CA ILE A 151 -9.97 -29.61 -13.61
C ILE A 151 -9.28 -29.43 -14.96
N ALA A 152 -9.99 -29.60 -16.08
CA ALA A 152 -9.42 -29.41 -17.41
C ALA A 152 -8.95 -27.97 -17.64
N ALA A 153 -9.70 -26.98 -17.17
CA ALA A 153 -9.30 -25.57 -17.23
C ALA A 153 -8.05 -25.29 -16.36
N GLY A 154 -8.00 -25.84 -15.14
CA GLY A 154 -6.82 -25.72 -14.27
C GLY A 154 -5.57 -26.38 -14.86
N GLU A 155 -5.71 -27.55 -15.48
CA GLU A 155 -4.64 -28.24 -16.22
C GLU A 155 -4.15 -27.46 -17.44
N GLU A 156 -5.04 -26.74 -18.14
CA GLU A 156 -4.65 -25.86 -19.24
C GLU A 156 -3.86 -24.66 -18.72
N GLN A 157 -4.28 -24.06 -17.61
CA GLN A 157 -3.54 -22.97 -16.99
C GLN A 157 -2.17 -23.42 -16.48
N ALA A 158 -2.10 -24.55 -15.79
CA ALA A 158 -0.83 -25.09 -15.29
C ALA A 158 0.21 -25.32 -16.41
N LYS A 159 -0.24 -25.73 -17.61
CA LYS A 159 0.65 -25.87 -18.79
C LYS A 159 1.09 -24.55 -19.40
N LYS A 160 0.32 -23.48 -19.22
CA LYS A 160 0.73 -22.12 -19.65
C LYS A 160 1.78 -21.56 -18.72
N ASP A 161 1.65 -21.87 -17.44
CA ASP A 161 2.57 -21.39 -16.40
C ASP A 161 3.87 -22.21 -16.37
N ASP A 162 3.79 -23.52 -16.63
CA ASP A 162 4.93 -24.44 -16.67
C ASP A 162 4.84 -25.37 -17.89
N GLU A 163 5.75 -25.19 -18.86
CA GLU A 163 5.82 -26.02 -20.08
C GLU A 163 6.13 -27.50 -19.78
N GLU A 164 6.78 -27.79 -18.65
CA GLU A 164 7.11 -29.14 -18.20
C GLU A 164 6.02 -29.77 -17.30
N HIS A 165 4.89 -29.08 -17.10
CA HIS A 165 3.79 -29.55 -16.24
C HIS A 165 3.30 -30.93 -16.65
N GLN A 166 3.35 -31.89 -15.72
CA GLN A 166 2.85 -33.24 -15.94
C GLN A 166 1.36 -33.30 -15.62
N PRO A 167 0.53 -33.82 -16.56
CA PRO A 167 -0.90 -33.87 -16.35
C PRO A 167 -1.27 -34.80 -15.20
N LEU A 168 -2.27 -34.39 -14.41
CA LEU A 168 -2.75 -35.17 -13.28
C LEU A 168 -3.31 -36.54 -13.71
N PRO A 169 -3.11 -37.60 -12.89
CA PRO A 169 -3.66 -38.92 -13.18
C PRO A 169 -5.20 -38.93 -13.21
N THR A 170 -5.76 -39.39 -14.33
CA THR A 170 -7.22 -39.54 -14.50
C THR A 170 -7.80 -40.59 -13.56
N GLY A 171 -8.95 -40.32 -12.97
CA GLY A 171 -9.70 -41.29 -12.15
C GLY A 171 -9.37 -41.26 -10.65
N THR A 172 -8.50 -40.36 -10.21
CA THR A 172 -8.23 -40.10 -8.79
C THR A 172 -9.37 -39.28 -8.18
N GLU A 173 -9.77 -39.58 -6.94
CA GLU A 173 -10.82 -38.81 -6.26
C GLU A 173 -10.31 -37.44 -5.81
N VAL A 174 -11.11 -36.39 -6.05
CA VAL A 174 -10.88 -35.04 -5.50
C VAL A 174 -11.12 -35.08 -3.99
N ALA A 175 -10.14 -34.61 -3.22
CA ALA A 175 -10.16 -34.53 -1.77
C ALA A 175 -10.30 -33.06 -1.28
N PRO A 176 -10.79 -32.83 -0.05
CA PRO A 176 -10.77 -31.52 0.57
C PRO A 176 -9.33 -30.99 0.72
N ILE A 177 -9.17 -29.67 0.72
CA ILE A 177 -7.87 -29.01 0.87
C ILE A 177 -7.72 -28.55 2.32
N THR A 178 -6.77 -29.14 3.04
CA THR A 178 -6.45 -28.77 4.43
C THR A 178 -5.54 -27.57 4.48
N ASP A 179 -5.65 -26.76 5.54
CA ASP A 179 -4.77 -25.62 5.83
C ASP A 179 -4.69 -24.56 4.71
N PHE A 180 -5.67 -24.54 3.78
CA PHE A 180 -5.65 -23.67 2.59
C PHE A 180 -5.39 -22.19 2.93
N TRP A 181 -6.21 -21.61 3.80
CA TRP A 181 -6.08 -20.19 4.15
C TRP A 181 -4.85 -19.90 5.00
N LEU A 182 -4.47 -20.83 5.88
CA LEU A 182 -3.24 -20.69 6.65
C LEU A 182 -2.03 -20.62 5.70
N THR A 183 -1.93 -21.55 4.75
CA THR A 183 -0.84 -21.56 3.77
C THR A 183 -0.88 -20.31 2.88
N ALA A 184 -2.05 -19.89 2.41
CA ALA A 184 -2.18 -18.67 1.61
C ALA A 184 -1.71 -17.42 2.40
N LEU A 185 -2.10 -17.27 3.66
CA LEU A 185 -1.68 -16.14 4.50
C LEU A 185 -0.18 -16.19 4.84
N GLN A 186 0.38 -17.39 5.04
CA GLN A 186 1.82 -17.57 5.31
C GLN A 186 2.71 -17.30 4.10
N ASN A 187 2.19 -17.46 2.89
CA ASN A 187 2.93 -17.16 1.67
C ASN A 187 2.88 -15.67 1.30
N HIS A 188 2.15 -14.84 2.03
CA HIS A 188 2.18 -13.40 1.84
C HIS A 188 3.21 -12.76 2.77
N ILE A 189 4.13 -11.97 2.23
CA ILE A 189 5.30 -11.43 2.94
C ILE A 189 4.87 -10.69 4.22
N GLY A 190 4.07 -9.62 4.12
CA GLY A 190 3.66 -8.82 5.29
C GLY A 190 2.78 -9.55 6.31
N ILE A 191 1.83 -10.38 5.87
CA ILE A 191 0.94 -11.14 6.76
C ILE A 191 1.69 -12.26 7.49
N SER A 192 2.67 -12.89 6.84
CA SER A 192 3.43 -14.00 7.43
C SER A 192 4.19 -13.58 8.69
N GLU A 193 4.69 -12.34 8.74
CA GLU A 193 5.40 -11.77 9.89
C GLU A 193 4.51 -11.61 11.12
N LEU A 194 3.19 -11.44 10.91
CA LEU A 194 2.21 -11.35 11.99
C LEU A 194 1.83 -12.72 12.55
N ILE A 195 2.07 -13.80 11.81
CA ILE A 195 1.65 -15.16 12.18
C ILE A 195 2.73 -15.84 13.00
N THR A 196 2.44 -16.09 14.28
CA THR A 196 3.34 -16.88 15.13
C THR A 196 3.04 -18.39 15.05
N ASP A 197 3.99 -19.21 15.50
CA ASP A 197 3.81 -20.66 15.64
C ASP A 197 2.57 -21.04 16.47
N ARG A 198 2.23 -20.20 17.47
CA ARG A 198 1.07 -20.40 18.34
C ARG A 198 -0.25 -20.16 17.61
N ASP A 199 -0.26 -19.18 16.70
CA ASP A 199 -1.43 -18.79 15.91
C ASP A 199 -1.77 -19.83 14.85
N THR A 200 -0.74 -20.47 14.29
CA THR A 200 -0.85 -21.52 13.26
C THR A 200 -1.91 -22.56 13.64
N ALA A 201 -1.91 -23.05 14.90
CA ALA A 201 -2.85 -24.07 15.35
C ALA A 201 -4.32 -23.58 15.35
N ALA A 202 -4.57 -22.30 15.60
CA ALA A 202 -5.90 -21.71 15.51
C ALA A 202 -6.28 -21.46 14.04
N LEU A 203 -5.36 -20.91 13.25
CA LEU A 203 -5.55 -20.61 11.82
C LEU A 203 -5.80 -21.85 10.95
N LYS A 204 -5.38 -23.05 11.36
CA LYS A 204 -5.81 -24.31 10.70
C LYS A 204 -7.32 -24.50 10.65
N ASN A 205 -8.05 -23.87 11.57
CA ASN A 205 -9.51 -23.95 11.62
C ASN A 205 -10.18 -22.86 10.75
N LEU A 206 -9.42 -21.97 10.10
CA LEU A 206 -9.91 -20.95 9.19
C LEU A 206 -10.39 -21.61 7.88
N THR A 207 -11.68 -21.51 7.63
CA THR A 207 -12.36 -22.18 6.51
C THR A 207 -12.66 -21.25 5.34
N ASP A 208 -12.82 -19.96 5.62
CA ASP A 208 -13.14 -18.96 4.60
C ASP A 208 -12.72 -17.55 5.03
N VAL A 209 -12.35 -16.72 4.06
CA VAL A 209 -12.11 -15.29 4.24
C VAL A 209 -12.94 -14.54 3.20
N ARG A 210 -13.82 -13.65 3.65
CA ARG A 210 -14.80 -12.95 2.82
C ARG A 210 -14.67 -11.45 2.91
N LEU A 211 -15.03 -10.78 1.82
CA LEU A 211 -15.13 -9.32 1.72
C LEU A 211 -16.59 -8.88 1.63
N GLU A 212 -16.96 -7.86 2.39
CA GLU A 212 -18.24 -7.16 2.28
C GLU A 212 -18.04 -5.65 2.34
N TYR A 213 -18.49 -4.93 1.31
CA TYR A 213 -18.58 -3.48 1.39
C TYR A 213 -19.74 -3.05 2.29
N LEU A 214 -19.51 -1.99 3.08
CA LEU A 214 -20.56 -1.40 3.89
C LEU A 214 -21.60 -0.73 3.00
N THR A 215 -22.85 -1.10 3.21
CA THR A 215 -24.01 -0.65 2.43
C THR A 215 -25.07 0.06 3.28
N SER A 216 -24.92 0.03 4.61
CA SER A 216 -25.89 0.53 5.56
C SER A 216 -25.36 1.77 6.28
N GLY A 217 -25.63 2.95 5.72
CA GLY A 217 -25.27 4.26 6.29
C GLY A 217 -24.54 5.17 5.31
N ASP A 218 -24.39 6.45 5.70
CA ASP A 218 -23.63 7.46 4.95
C ASP A 218 -22.10 7.25 5.04
N GLN A 219 -21.63 6.27 5.80
CA GLN A 219 -20.20 6.01 6.02
C GLN A 219 -19.70 4.87 5.10
N PRO A 220 -18.83 5.15 4.11
CA PRO A 220 -18.24 4.14 3.26
C PRO A 220 -17.18 3.32 4.02
N GLY A 221 -16.88 2.14 3.50
CA GLY A 221 -15.93 1.21 4.13
C GLY A 221 -16.14 -0.22 3.67
N PHE A 222 -15.34 -1.12 4.21
CA PHE A 222 -15.43 -2.56 3.95
C PHE A 222 -15.18 -3.37 5.22
N LYS A 223 -15.56 -4.63 5.15
CA LYS A 223 -15.41 -5.61 6.22
C LYS A 223 -14.81 -6.89 5.68
N LEU A 224 -13.82 -7.39 6.39
CA LEU A 224 -13.23 -8.72 6.24
C LEU A 224 -13.87 -9.66 7.26
N LEU A 225 -14.34 -10.82 6.81
CA LEU A 225 -14.94 -11.85 7.65
C LEU A 225 -14.11 -13.12 7.58
N PHE A 226 -13.55 -13.53 8.71
CA PHE A 226 -12.77 -14.74 8.86
C PHE A 226 -13.65 -15.82 9.50
N VAL A 227 -14.00 -16.84 8.73
CA VAL A 227 -14.93 -17.90 9.13
C VAL A 227 -14.16 -19.11 9.65
N PHE A 228 -14.31 -19.40 10.93
CA PHE A 228 -13.67 -20.52 11.60
C PHE A 228 -14.63 -21.67 11.84
N SER A 229 -14.14 -22.88 11.64
CA SER A 229 -14.78 -24.08 12.16
C SER A 229 -14.67 -24.14 13.69
N PRO A 230 -15.54 -24.91 14.39
CA PRO A 230 -15.45 -25.09 15.83
C PRO A 230 -14.05 -25.57 16.25
N ASN A 231 -13.36 -24.77 17.06
CA ASN A 231 -11.95 -24.96 17.41
C ASN A 231 -11.72 -24.93 18.92
N GLU A 232 -10.50 -25.24 19.37
CA GLU A 232 -10.17 -25.30 20.80
C GLU A 232 -9.82 -23.94 21.43
N PHE A 233 -9.71 -22.87 20.65
CA PHE A 233 -9.12 -21.59 21.08
C PHE A 233 -10.17 -20.57 21.49
N PHE A 234 -11.23 -20.41 20.70
CA PHE A 234 -12.27 -19.41 20.95
C PHE A 234 -13.66 -19.94 20.55
N GLU A 235 -14.70 -19.21 20.96
CA GLU A 235 -16.11 -19.56 20.67
C GLU A 235 -16.65 -18.90 19.40
N ASN A 236 -16.00 -17.85 18.90
CA ASN A 236 -16.43 -17.13 17.70
C ASN A 236 -16.37 -18.05 16.46
N GLU A 237 -17.48 -18.12 15.71
CA GLU A 237 -17.50 -18.76 14.39
C GLU A 237 -16.99 -17.80 13.30
N VAL A 238 -17.17 -16.49 13.50
CA VAL A 238 -16.72 -15.46 12.58
C VAL A 238 -16.00 -14.37 13.37
N LEU A 239 -14.79 -14.02 12.94
CA LEU A 239 -14.09 -12.82 13.37
C LEU A 239 -14.18 -11.77 12.27
N GLU A 240 -14.66 -10.59 12.62
CA GLU A 240 -14.86 -9.48 11.69
C GLU A 240 -13.79 -8.40 11.92
N LYS A 241 -13.27 -7.84 10.83
CA LYS A 241 -12.45 -6.63 10.84
C LYS A 241 -13.08 -5.63 9.87
N THR A 242 -13.44 -4.45 10.37
CA THR A 242 -14.14 -3.42 9.61
C THR A 242 -13.25 -2.20 9.49
N TYR A 243 -13.07 -1.70 8.27
CA TYR A 243 -12.40 -0.43 7.99
C TYR A 243 -13.43 0.58 7.54
N LEU A 244 -13.45 1.73 8.22
CA LEU A 244 -14.33 2.84 7.92
C LEU A 244 -13.51 3.92 7.23
N TYR A 245 -14.04 4.41 6.12
CA TYR A 245 -13.50 5.56 5.42
C TYR A 245 -14.18 6.84 5.89
N HIS A 246 -13.47 7.96 5.79
CA HIS A 246 -14.09 9.27 5.94
C HIS A 246 -15.18 9.47 4.86
N ALA A 247 -16.24 10.20 5.22
CA ALA A 247 -17.33 10.49 4.29
C ALA A 247 -16.91 11.48 3.17
N GLU A 248 -15.91 12.31 3.45
CA GLU A 248 -15.31 13.23 2.49
C GLU A 248 -14.06 12.60 1.90
N ILE A 249 -13.96 12.64 0.57
CA ILE A 249 -12.74 12.31 -0.15
C ILE A 249 -11.76 13.44 0.11
N ASP A 250 -10.53 13.08 0.47
CA ASP A 250 -9.51 14.05 0.86
C ASP A 250 -8.94 14.82 -0.36
N TYR A 251 -7.92 15.64 -0.11
CA TYR A 251 -7.25 16.38 -1.18
C TYR A 251 -6.58 15.47 -2.23
N SER A 252 -6.18 14.25 -1.85
CA SER A 252 -5.57 13.28 -2.77
C SER A 252 -6.59 12.73 -3.78
N GLY A 253 -7.87 12.80 -3.45
CA GLY A 253 -8.94 12.27 -4.29
C GLY A 253 -9.25 10.80 -4.00
N ASP A 254 -8.74 10.23 -2.91
CA ASP A 254 -8.97 8.86 -2.47
C ASP A 254 -9.75 8.78 -1.15
N PHE A 255 -10.30 7.59 -0.86
CA PHE A 255 -10.91 7.33 0.44
C PHE A 255 -9.80 7.24 1.49
N THR A 256 -9.88 8.06 2.52
CA THR A 256 -8.98 7.99 3.67
C THR A 256 -9.60 7.19 4.80
N TYR A 257 -8.77 6.40 5.49
CA TYR A 257 -9.21 5.66 6.67
C TYR A 257 -9.53 6.58 7.85
N GLU A 258 -10.71 6.43 8.43
CA GLU A 258 -11.10 7.08 9.69
C GLU A 258 -10.65 6.23 10.88
N ARG A 259 -11.01 4.94 10.87
CA ARG A 259 -10.62 3.98 11.91
C ARG A 259 -10.85 2.54 11.47
N ALA A 260 -10.16 1.63 12.14
CA ALA A 260 -10.45 0.21 12.11
C ALA A 260 -11.25 -0.23 13.35
N ILE A 261 -12.15 -1.19 13.17
CA ILE A 261 -12.94 -1.83 14.22
C ILE A 261 -12.74 -3.34 14.09
N GLY A 262 -12.16 -3.96 15.11
CA GLY A 262 -12.01 -5.41 15.17
C GLY A 262 -13.10 -6.10 15.98
N THR A 263 -12.92 -7.39 16.21
CA THR A 263 -13.86 -8.24 16.94
C THR A 263 -13.28 -8.68 18.27
N ASP A 264 -14.07 -8.56 19.35
CA ASP A 264 -13.71 -9.14 20.64
C ASP A 264 -13.74 -10.68 20.57
N ILE A 265 -12.56 -11.28 20.74
CA ILE A 265 -12.39 -12.73 20.65
C ILE A 265 -12.74 -13.36 22.00
N LYS A 266 -13.73 -14.25 21.98
CA LYS A 266 -14.18 -15.03 23.15
C LYS A 266 -13.27 -16.22 23.34
N TRP A 267 -12.07 -15.96 23.87
CA TRP A 267 -11.07 -16.98 24.17
C TRP A 267 -11.60 -18.01 25.20
N LYS A 268 -11.27 -19.27 24.96
CA LYS A 268 -11.48 -20.37 25.91
C LYS A 268 -10.41 -20.32 27.00
N ASP A 269 -10.66 -21.06 28.09
CA ASP A 269 -9.81 -21.01 29.28
C ASP A 269 -8.34 -21.33 28.99
N ASP A 270 -7.43 -20.44 29.39
CA ASP A 270 -5.98 -20.49 29.13
C ASP A 270 -5.59 -20.67 27.63
N LYS A 271 -6.45 -20.23 26.69
CA LYS A 271 -6.21 -20.30 25.24
C LYS A 271 -6.05 -18.95 24.53
N ASP A 272 -6.00 -17.86 25.29
CA ASP A 272 -5.71 -16.53 24.76
C ASP A 272 -4.31 -16.50 24.14
N LEU A 273 -4.24 -16.31 22.82
CA LEU A 273 -2.97 -16.26 22.07
C LEU A 273 -2.33 -14.88 22.10
N THR A 274 -3.11 -13.83 22.40
CA THR A 274 -2.65 -12.44 22.50
C THR A 274 -1.95 -12.13 23.82
N LYS A 275 -1.95 -13.08 24.75
CA LYS A 275 -1.34 -12.93 26.08
C LYS A 275 -0.57 -14.16 26.50
N GLU A 276 0.56 -13.95 27.16
CA GLU A 276 1.30 -14.98 27.86
C GLU A 276 1.04 -14.92 29.37
N ILE A 277 0.71 -16.07 29.97
CA ILE A 277 0.37 -16.18 31.39
C ILE A 277 1.58 -16.64 32.20
N GLU A 278 2.22 -15.72 32.89
CA GLU A 278 3.27 -16.02 33.87
C GLU A 278 2.66 -16.43 35.22
N ILE A 279 2.90 -17.66 35.68
CA ILE A 279 2.44 -18.12 37.01
C ILE A 279 3.55 -17.91 38.04
N LYS A 280 3.42 -16.86 38.87
CA LYS A 280 4.35 -16.57 39.97
C LYS A 280 3.81 -17.12 41.29
N LYS A 281 4.61 -17.94 41.98
CA LYS A 281 4.33 -18.41 43.35
C LYS A 281 4.63 -17.28 44.32
N GLN A 282 3.59 -16.66 44.85
CA GLN A 282 3.71 -15.63 45.88
C GLN A 282 3.48 -16.25 47.26
N ARG A 283 4.50 -16.20 48.12
CA ARG A 283 4.39 -16.61 49.53
C ARG A 283 4.15 -15.38 50.38
N ASN A 284 3.04 -15.37 51.11
CA ASN A 284 2.77 -14.30 52.07
C ASN A 284 3.74 -14.44 53.26
N LYS A 285 4.58 -13.42 53.48
CA LYS A 285 5.62 -13.40 54.51
C LYS A 285 5.06 -13.55 55.94
N ASN A 286 3.83 -13.15 56.18
CA ASN A 286 3.21 -13.17 57.52
C ASN A 286 2.40 -14.44 57.79
N THR A 287 1.70 -14.99 56.78
CA THR A 287 0.80 -16.14 56.98
C THR A 287 1.39 -17.46 56.47
N ASN A 288 2.60 -17.44 55.88
CA ASN A 288 3.26 -18.58 55.25
C ASN A 288 2.41 -19.33 54.19
N ARG A 289 1.27 -18.77 53.77
CA ARG A 289 0.44 -19.32 52.71
C ARG A 289 1.01 -18.95 51.35
N THR A 290 1.12 -19.93 50.48
CA THR A 290 1.54 -19.76 49.08
C THR A 290 0.29 -19.62 48.21
N ARG A 291 0.21 -18.53 47.43
CA ARG A 291 -0.80 -18.33 46.39
C ARG A 291 -0.10 -18.32 45.02
N LEU A 292 -0.71 -18.95 44.03
CA LEU A 292 -0.31 -18.82 42.64
C LEU A 292 -0.97 -17.56 42.08
N VAL A 293 -0.18 -16.62 41.60
CA VAL A 293 -0.65 -15.41 40.92
C VAL A 293 -0.34 -15.57 39.44
N LYS A 294 -1.39 -15.66 38.61
CA LYS A 294 -1.29 -15.59 37.15
C LYS A 294 -1.15 -14.11 36.76
N LYS A 295 -0.07 -13.72 36.07
CA LYS A 295 0.10 -12.40 35.46
C LYS A 295 0.05 -12.59 33.94
N ALA A 296 -0.89 -11.95 33.27
CA ALA A 296 -0.94 -11.93 31.81
C ALA A 296 -0.09 -10.76 31.28
N THR A 297 0.78 -11.03 30.31
CA THR A 297 1.57 -10.03 29.58
C THR A 297 1.14 -10.07 28.11
N PRO A 298 0.83 -8.94 27.46
CA PRO A 298 0.55 -8.91 26.03
C PRO A 298 1.71 -9.50 25.22
N THR A 299 1.40 -10.26 24.18
CA THR A 299 2.37 -10.90 23.29
C THR A 299 1.97 -10.73 21.83
N GLU A 300 2.96 -10.79 20.95
CA GLU A 300 2.75 -10.80 19.51
C GLU A 300 1.92 -12.03 19.10
N SER A 301 0.93 -11.78 18.27
CA SER A 301 -0.01 -12.77 17.76
C SER A 301 -0.76 -12.14 16.60
N PHE A 302 -1.02 -12.93 15.56
CA PHE A 302 -1.86 -12.52 14.43
C PHE A 302 -3.23 -12.00 14.91
N PHE A 303 -3.77 -12.57 15.98
CA PHE A 303 -5.08 -12.21 16.49
C PHE A 303 -5.15 -10.79 17.10
N ASN A 304 -4.01 -10.12 17.32
CA ASN A 304 -3.98 -8.69 17.64
C ASN A 304 -4.56 -7.84 16.48
N PHE A 305 -4.59 -8.36 15.25
CA PHE A 305 -5.26 -7.73 14.11
C PHE A 305 -6.74 -7.44 14.35
N PHE A 306 -7.41 -8.23 15.21
CA PHE A 306 -8.81 -8.01 15.62
C PHE A 306 -8.96 -7.04 16.80
N ASN A 307 -7.87 -6.47 17.29
CA ASN A 307 -7.84 -5.39 18.27
C ASN A 307 -6.99 -4.24 17.73
N PRO A 308 -7.48 -3.53 16.69
CA PRO A 308 -6.69 -2.53 15.99
C PRO A 308 -6.31 -1.35 16.90
N PRO A 309 -5.18 -0.68 16.61
CA PRO A 309 -4.85 0.57 17.29
C PRO A 309 -5.97 1.60 17.09
N GLN A 310 -6.12 2.50 18.06
CA GLN A 310 -7.09 3.60 17.96
C GLN A 310 -6.38 4.84 17.39
N PRO A 311 -7.08 5.68 16.60
CA PRO A 311 -6.52 6.96 16.17
C PRO A 311 -6.00 7.78 17.36
N PRO A 312 -4.88 8.50 17.20
CA PRO A 312 -4.34 9.35 18.26
C PRO A 312 -5.38 10.39 18.70
N PRO A 313 -5.50 10.66 20.00
CA PRO A 313 -6.31 11.78 20.47
C PRO A 313 -5.61 13.11 20.10
N GLU A 314 -6.40 14.15 19.82
CA GLU A 314 -5.90 15.46 19.37
C GLU A 314 -4.94 16.14 20.37
N ASP A 315 -4.90 15.70 21.63
CA ASP A 315 -4.08 16.24 22.72
C ASP A 315 -2.82 15.40 23.02
N MET A 316 -2.47 14.43 22.16
CA MET A 316 -1.23 13.68 22.26
C MET A 316 -0.05 14.56 21.83
N GLU A 317 0.78 14.97 22.79
CA GLU A 317 1.96 15.83 22.55
C GLU A 317 3.26 15.04 22.37
N ASP A 318 3.29 13.76 22.73
CA ASP A 318 4.50 12.93 22.63
C ASP A 318 4.70 12.48 21.18
N GLU A 319 5.66 13.10 20.49
CA GLU A 319 5.96 12.86 19.08
C GLU A 319 6.41 11.41 18.81
N ASP A 320 7.15 10.80 19.74
CA ASP A 320 7.65 9.43 19.58
C ASP A 320 6.49 8.42 19.73
N GLU A 321 5.63 8.61 20.74
CA GLU A 321 4.43 7.76 20.91
C GLU A 321 3.43 7.93 19.76
N LEU A 322 3.31 9.14 19.21
CA LEU A 322 2.45 9.45 18.07
C LEU A 322 2.94 8.74 16.80
N ALA A 323 4.24 8.85 16.49
CA ALA A 323 4.84 8.19 15.34
C ALA A 323 4.73 6.65 15.41
N ASP A 324 4.98 6.07 16.59
CA ASP A 324 4.82 4.63 16.84
C ASP A 324 3.36 4.17 16.64
N LEU A 325 2.39 4.99 17.02
CA LEU A 325 0.97 4.69 16.86
C LEU A 325 0.53 4.80 15.41
N GLU A 326 0.98 5.83 14.70
CA GLU A 326 0.71 6.02 13.27
C GLU A 326 1.28 4.86 12.44
N ALA A 327 2.53 4.45 12.69
CA ALA A 327 3.14 3.31 12.01
C ALA A 327 2.34 2.01 12.21
N ARG A 328 1.81 1.79 13.42
CA ARG A 328 0.95 0.62 13.71
C ARG A 328 -0.42 0.70 13.02
N LEU A 329 -1.00 1.90 12.89
CA LEU A 329 -2.25 2.10 12.16
C LEU A 329 -2.05 1.87 10.67
N GLU A 330 -0.98 2.41 10.10
CA GLU A 330 -0.62 2.24 8.69
C GLU A 330 -0.41 0.77 8.34
N LEU A 331 0.36 0.04 9.16
CA LEU A 331 0.54 -1.40 8.99
C LEU A 331 -0.80 -2.15 9.06
N ASP A 332 -1.69 -1.79 10.00
CA ASP A 332 -3.01 -2.42 10.12
C ASP A 332 -3.90 -2.18 8.88
N TYR A 333 -3.83 -0.97 8.29
CA TYR A 333 -4.54 -0.63 7.05
C TYR A 333 -3.95 -1.34 5.84
N GLN A 334 -2.63 -1.39 5.72
CA GLN A 334 -1.95 -2.08 4.64
C GLN A 334 -2.32 -3.57 4.62
N ILE A 335 -2.24 -4.24 5.77
CA ILE A 335 -2.63 -5.64 5.89
C ILE A 335 -4.13 -5.85 5.57
N GLY A 336 -4.98 -4.88 5.91
CA GLY A 336 -6.39 -4.88 5.53
C GLY A 336 -6.60 -4.85 4.01
N GLU A 337 -5.86 -3.98 3.31
CA GLU A 337 -5.90 -3.87 1.85
C GLU A 337 -5.29 -5.09 1.18
N ASP A 338 -4.16 -5.61 1.66
CA ASP A 338 -3.53 -6.83 1.15
C ASP A 338 -4.51 -8.01 1.20
N ILE A 339 -5.25 -8.16 2.29
CA ILE A 339 -6.27 -9.22 2.38
C ILE A 339 -7.41 -8.99 1.39
N LYS A 340 -7.86 -7.73 1.23
CA LYS A 340 -8.97 -7.33 0.34
C LYS A 340 -8.63 -7.47 -1.14
N GLU A 341 -7.49 -6.95 -1.58
CA GLU A 341 -7.10 -6.80 -2.98
C GLU A 341 -6.20 -7.92 -3.47
N ARG A 342 -5.37 -8.52 -2.60
CA ARG A 342 -4.42 -9.59 -2.98
C ARG A 342 -4.91 -10.97 -2.54
N ILE A 343 -5.04 -11.22 -1.24
CA ILE A 343 -5.33 -12.57 -0.70
C ILE A 343 -6.70 -13.09 -1.15
N ILE A 344 -7.79 -12.33 -0.97
CA ILE A 344 -9.13 -12.82 -1.29
C ILE A 344 -9.30 -13.11 -2.79
N PRO A 345 -8.88 -12.22 -3.72
CA PRO A 345 -8.98 -12.48 -5.15
C PRO A 345 -8.03 -13.57 -5.64
N HIS A 346 -6.79 -13.61 -5.14
CA HIS A 346 -5.71 -14.48 -5.62
C HIS A 346 -5.35 -15.63 -4.66
N ALA A 347 -6.29 -16.05 -3.81
CA ALA A 347 -6.01 -17.03 -2.75
C ALA A 347 -5.37 -18.35 -3.23
N VAL A 348 -5.67 -18.79 -4.46
CA VAL A 348 -5.09 -20.01 -5.03
C VAL A 348 -3.62 -19.80 -5.42
N ASP A 349 -3.28 -18.61 -5.92
CA ASP A 349 -1.91 -18.26 -6.30
C ASP A 349 -1.04 -18.11 -5.05
N TYR A 350 -1.57 -17.48 -4.00
CA TYR A 350 -0.93 -17.46 -2.68
C TYR A 350 -0.80 -18.86 -2.09
N PHE A 351 -1.83 -19.71 -2.16
CA PHE A 351 -1.73 -21.10 -1.66
C PHE A 351 -0.67 -21.92 -2.40
N THR A 352 -0.56 -21.76 -3.72
CA THR A 352 0.42 -22.49 -4.55
C THR A 352 1.82 -21.87 -4.51
N GLY A 353 1.96 -20.66 -3.96
CA GLY A 353 3.21 -19.91 -3.91
C GLY A 353 3.53 -19.12 -5.17
N LYS A 354 2.69 -19.19 -6.21
CA LYS A 354 2.88 -18.43 -7.46
C LYS A 354 2.80 -16.92 -7.26
N ALA A 355 2.00 -16.47 -6.29
CA ALA A 355 1.90 -15.05 -5.96
C ALA A 355 3.24 -14.43 -5.53
N LEU A 356 4.16 -15.23 -4.99
CA LEU A 356 5.48 -14.76 -4.55
C LEU A 356 6.35 -14.24 -5.71
N GLU A 357 6.15 -14.75 -6.93
CA GLU A 357 6.89 -14.26 -8.10
C GLU A 357 6.48 -12.82 -8.42
N TYR A 358 5.17 -12.52 -8.35
CA TYR A 358 4.65 -11.17 -8.57
C TYR A 358 4.98 -10.22 -7.41
N ASP A 359 4.88 -10.68 -6.15
CA ASP A 359 5.24 -9.87 -4.98
C ASP A 359 6.76 -9.57 -4.92
N ALA A 360 7.61 -10.41 -5.53
CA ALA A 360 9.06 -10.18 -5.62
C ALA A 360 9.43 -9.22 -6.75
N GLU A 361 8.76 -9.30 -7.91
CA GLU A 361 8.97 -8.35 -9.02
C GLU A 361 8.60 -6.91 -8.61
N ASP A 362 7.56 -6.72 -7.78
CA ASP A 362 7.20 -5.41 -7.21
C ASP A 362 8.29 -4.82 -6.27
N MET A 363 9.22 -5.64 -5.78
CA MET A 363 10.30 -5.22 -4.85
C MET A 363 11.64 -4.94 -5.56
N ASP A 364 11.86 -5.46 -6.78
CA ASP A 364 13.11 -5.28 -7.53
C ASP A 364 13.14 -3.96 -8.34
N ASP A 365 12.01 -3.25 -8.48
CA ASP A 365 11.93 -1.96 -9.21
C ASP A 365 12.46 -0.75 -8.39
N ASP A 366 12.87 -0.95 -7.12
CA ASP A 366 13.44 0.10 -6.24
C ASP A 366 14.98 0.06 -6.13
N ASP A 367 15.67 -0.91 -6.77
CA ASP A 367 17.13 -1.11 -6.67
C ASP A 367 17.91 -0.87 -8.00
N GLU A 368 17.33 -0.18 -8.98
CA GLU A 368 18.05 0.26 -10.20
C GLU A 368 18.34 1.79 -10.18
N ASP A 369 19.13 2.29 -9.23
CA ASP A 369 19.78 3.60 -9.34
C ASP A 369 20.98 3.74 -8.37
N ASP A 370 22.11 3.06 -8.64
CA ASP A 370 23.44 3.53 -8.19
C ASP A 370 24.64 2.96 -8.97
N ASP A 371 24.55 2.92 -10.31
CA ASP A 371 25.75 2.74 -11.18
C ASP A 371 26.02 4.04 -11.96
N GLU A 372 26.29 5.16 -11.26
CA GLU A 372 26.96 6.32 -11.87
C GLU A 372 28.49 6.21 -11.68
N ASP A 373 29.13 5.68 -12.72
CA ASP A 373 30.48 6.00 -13.24
C ASP A 373 31.50 6.64 -12.25
N ASP A 374 32.43 5.83 -11.73
CA ASP A 374 33.77 6.30 -11.30
C ASP A 374 34.84 5.81 -12.29
N ASP A 375 34.78 6.38 -13.49
CA ASP A 375 35.85 6.32 -14.49
C ASP A 375 36.96 7.32 -14.10
N ASP A 376 37.87 6.92 -13.20
CA ASP A 376 39.16 7.61 -13.00
C ASP A 376 40.31 6.60 -12.83
N ALA A 377 40.49 5.76 -13.84
CA ALA A 377 41.72 4.99 -14.05
C ALA A 377 42.83 5.92 -14.57
N PHE A 378 43.57 6.56 -13.66
CA PHE A 378 44.86 7.18 -13.97
C PHE A 378 45.88 6.09 -14.34
N GLU A 379 45.99 5.76 -15.63
CA GLU A 379 47.16 5.06 -16.18
C GLU A 379 48.36 6.00 -16.27
N ASP A 380 49.32 5.77 -15.39
CA ASP A 380 50.71 6.21 -15.46
C ASP A 380 51.41 5.36 -16.54
N ASP A 381 51.92 5.99 -17.61
CA ASP A 381 53.07 5.43 -18.34
C ASP A 381 53.80 6.46 -19.25
N ASP A 382 55.05 6.72 -18.84
CA ASP A 382 56.27 6.70 -19.65
C ASP A 382 56.52 7.70 -20.81
N ASP A 383 57.29 8.74 -20.46
CA ASP A 383 58.68 8.95 -20.92
C ASP A 383 59.04 8.47 -22.35
N VAL A 384 58.78 9.30 -23.36
CA VAL A 384 59.41 9.16 -24.70
C VAL A 384 60.42 10.29 -24.92
N CYS A 385 61.65 10.00 -24.51
CA CYS A 385 62.84 10.70 -24.95
C CYS A 385 63.09 10.41 -26.44
N THR A 386 62.94 11.39 -27.33
CA THR A 386 63.81 11.60 -28.51
C THR A 386 63.43 12.87 -29.27
N VAL A 387 64.23 13.94 -29.11
CA VAL A 387 64.48 14.86 -30.23
C VAL A 387 65.98 14.97 -30.39
N SER A 388 66.45 14.44 -31.52
CA SER A 388 67.85 14.46 -31.90
C SER A 388 68.22 15.75 -32.62
N PHE A 389 69.44 16.18 -32.32
CA PHE A 389 70.44 16.78 -33.22
C PHE A 389 70.49 18.30 -33.50
N LEU A 390 71.70 18.83 -33.24
CA LEU A 390 72.44 19.93 -33.89
C LEU A 390 71.74 21.30 -33.88
N ARG A 391 72.31 22.33 -33.27
CA ARG A 391 73.61 22.92 -33.64
C ARG A 391 74.06 23.95 -32.60
#